data_AF-A0A7Y5F1I3-F1
#
_entry.id   AF-A0A7Y5F1I3-F1
#
_cell.length_a   1.000
_cell.length_b   1.000
_cell.length_c   1.000
_cell.angle_alpha   90.00
_cell.angle_beta   90.00
_cell.angle_gamma   90.00
#
_symmetry.space_group_name_H-M   'P 1'
#
loop_
_entity.id
_entity.type
_entity.pdbx_description
1 polymer ?
#
loop_
_entity_poly.entity_id
_entity_poly.type
_entity_poly.pdbx_seq_one_letter_code
_entity_poly.pdbx_strand_id
1 'polypeptide(L)'
;MPEAPTPYQTRRTRWLKLANHLPAELKDRIAIRNIRAVAGLTAQAQHTLALALDTGLRQASTIRYLQTHPDASLNDLIYHFQQPTNLPTNQPTNLPLASSADILPTFTALILTCFPGWPRSAAESLAQDPMTHELRALLHAWQVCQDSERAHSETFTVLLCGFLVQAAEQLNHSLTTHPNLRDALRTSGVAWPFSQSLSY
;
A
#
# COMPACT_ATOMS: atom_id res chain seq x y z
N MET A 1 28.95 26.01 -11.68
CA MET A 1 27.85 25.98 -12.68
C MET A 1 26.63 25.42 -11.97
N PRO A 2 25.45 26.07 -12.02
CA PRO A 2 24.27 25.50 -11.36
C PRO A 2 23.83 24.24 -12.11
N GLU A 3 23.70 23.12 -11.39
CA GLU A 3 23.22 21.84 -11.93
C GLU A 3 21.81 22.01 -12.52
N ALA A 4 21.58 21.40 -13.69
CA ALA A 4 20.28 21.41 -14.32
C ALA A 4 19.27 20.65 -13.43
N PRO A 5 18.05 21.19 -13.22
CA PRO A 5 17.08 20.58 -12.34
C PRO A 5 16.69 19.20 -12.83
N THR A 6 16.69 18.22 -11.92
CA THR A 6 16.33 16.84 -12.25
C THR A 6 14.87 16.75 -12.72
N PRO A 7 14.50 15.74 -13.52
CA PRO A 7 13.11 15.54 -13.97
C PRO A 7 12.09 15.49 -12.83
N TYR A 8 12.52 15.05 -11.64
CA TYR A 8 11.73 15.09 -10.40
C TYR A 8 11.53 16.51 -9.88
N GLN A 9 12.58 17.33 -9.80
CA GLN A 9 12.49 18.73 -9.40
C GLN A 9 11.59 19.52 -10.35
N THR A 10 11.70 19.30 -11.66
CA THR A 10 10.84 19.94 -12.67
C THR A 10 9.37 19.53 -12.50
N ARG A 11 9.07 18.25 -12.26
CA ARG A 11 7.70 17.78 -11.96
C ARG A 11 7.15 18.35 -10.65
N ARG A 12 7.95 18.36 -9.60
CA ARG A 12 7.58 18.92 -8.28
C ARG A 12 7.28 20.41 -8.39
N THR A 13 8.09 21.17 -9.13
CA THR A 13 7.87 22.60 -9.36
C THR A 13 6.58 22.85 -10.14
N ARG A 14 6.25 21.98 -11.11
CA ARG A 14 4.98 22.03 -11.84
C ARG A 14 3.78 21.72 -10.93
N TRP A 15 3.91 20.78 -10.01
CA TRP A 15 2.86 20.46 -9.04
C TRP A 15 2.68 21.55 -7.99
N LEU A 16 3.75 22.18 -7.51
CA LEU A 16 3.69 23.33 -6.61
C LEU A 16 3.03 24.55 -7.29
N LYS A 17 3.32 24.79 -8.59
CA LYS A 17 2.62 25.81 -9.38
C LYS A 17 1.12 25.52 -9.50
N LEU A 18 0.73 24.26 -9.71
CA LEU A 18 -0.68 23.85 -9.73
C LEU A 18 -1.35 23.97 -8.36
N ALA A 19 -0.61 23.73 -7.27
CA ALA A 19 -1.09 23.93 -5.91
C ALA A 19 -1.51 25.38 -5.65
N ASN A 20 -0.80 26.34 -6.24
CA ASN A 20 -1.12 27.76 -6.10
C ASN A 20 -2.46 28.16 -6.73
N HIS A 21 -2.97 27.36 -7.67
CA HIS A 21 -4.27 27.57 -8.33
C HIS A 21 -5.43 26.83 -7.65
N LEU A 22 -5.16 26.01 -6.62
CA LEU A 22 -6.21 25.39 -5.83
C LEU A 22 -6.90 26.45 -4.94
N PRO A 23 -8.18 26.25 -4.58
CA PRO A 23 -8.85 27.10 -3.60
C PRO A 23 -8.13 27.05 -2.26
N ALA A 24 -8.14 28.17 -1.52
CA ALA A 24 -7.40 28.33 -0.27
C ALA A 24 -7.73 27.24 0.77
N GLU A 25 -8.97 26.77 0.76
CA GLU A 25 -9.51 25.71 1.61
C GLU A 25 -8.77 24.36 1.45
N LEU A 26 -8.08 24.16 0.32
CA LEU A 26 -7.47 22.90 -0.07
C LEU A 26 -5.93 22.93 -0.10
N LYS A 27 -5.30 24.12 -0.09
CA LYS A 27 -3.86 24.28 -0.30
C LYS A 27 -2.99 23.56 0.73
N ASP A 28 -3.41 23.57 2.00
CA ASP A 28 -2.65 22.99 3.12
C ASP A 28 -3.20 21.63 3.59
N ARG A 29 -4.36 21.22 3.06
CA ARG A 29 -5.08 19.99 3.46
C ARG A 29 -4.89 18.84 2.49
N ILE A 30 -4.21 19.08 1.36
CA ILE A 30 -4.03 18.11 0.28
C ILE A 30 -2.59 17.64 0.24
N ALA A 31 -2.40 16.32 0.36
CA ALA A 31 -1.10 15.70 0.09
C ALA A 31 -0.64 16.00 -1.35
N ILE A 32 0.66 16.34 -1.54
CA ILE A 32 1.24 16.75 -2.82
C ILE A 32 0.92 15.77 -3.98
N ARG A 33 0.93 14.46 -3.68
CA ARG A 33 0.60 13.40 -4.65
C ARG A 33 -0.81 13.51 -5.24
N ASN A 34 -1.74 14.13 -4.52
CA ASN A 34 -3.15 14.26 -4.89
C ASN A 34 -3.45 15.61 -5.59
N ILE A 35 -2.52 16.56 -5.61
CA ILE A 35 -2.73 17.90 -6.20
C ILE A 35 -3.17 17.80 -7.66
N ARG A 36 -2.57 16.89 -8.44
CA ARG A 36 -2.94 16.69 -9.84
C ARG A 36 -4.36 16.15 -9.99
N ALA A 37 -4.76 15.23 -9.10
CA ALA A 37 -6.08 14.63 -9.12
C ALA A 37 -7.16 15.67 -8.75
N VAL A 38 -6.87 16.53 -7.76
CA VAL A 38 -7.77 17.60 -7.34
C VAL A 38 -7.84 18.73 -8.37
N ALA A 39 -6.71 19.12 -8.97
CA ALA A 39 -6.70 20.11 -10.04
C ALA A 39 -7.48 19.66 -11.30
N GLY A 40 -7.71 18.35 -11.45
CA GLY A 40 -8.56 17.79 -12.50
C GLY A 40 -10.05 17.72 -12.16
N LEU A 41 -10.44 18.02 -10.91
CA LEU A 41 -11.85 18.10 -10.49
C LEU A 41 -12.46 19.43 -10.90
N THR A 42 -13.79 19.45 -11.08
CA THR A 42 -14.56 20.69 -11.27
C THR A 42 -14.46 21.58 -10.03
N ALA A 43 -14.66 22.89 -10.17
CA ALA A 43 -14.62 23.82 -9.04
C ALA A 43 -15.63 23.44 -7.93
N GLN A 44 -16.80 22.93 -8.34
CA GLN A 44 -17.83 22.43 -7.43
C GLN A 44 -17.37 21.18 -6.69
N ALA A 45 -16.78 20.19 -7.38
CA ALA A 45 -16.22 19.00 -6.75
C ALA A 45 -15.04 19.33 -5.82
N GLN A 46 -14.22 20.35 -6.15
CA GLN A 46 -13.16 20.83 -5.25
C GLN A 46 -13.75 21.42 -3.96
N HIS A 47 -14.82 22.21 -4.06
CA HIS A 47 -15.49 22.75 -2.87
C HIS A 47 -16.16 21.64 -2.03
N THR A 48 -16.83 20.67 -2.67
CA THR A 48 -17.38 19.50 -1.96
C THR A 48 -16.30 18.68 -1.28
N LEU A 49 -15.12 18.52 -1.91
CA LEU A 49 -13.96 17.86 -1.30
C LEU A 49 -13.48 18.59 -0.04
N ALA A 50 -13.44 19.92 -0.06
CA ALA A 50 -13.03 20.71 1.10
C ALA A 50 -13.97 20.46 2.29
N LEU A 51 -15.29 20.52 2.06
CA LEU A 51 -16.31 20.25 3.06
C LEU A 51 -16.27 18.79 3.58
N ALA A 52 -15.98 17.84 2.71
CA ALA A 52 -15.85 16.43 3.07
C ALA A 52 -14.60 16.14 3.92
N LEU A 53 -13.53 16.91 3.74
CA LEU A 53 -12.34 16.79 4.60
C LEU A 53 -12.61 17.32 6.01
N ASP A 54 -13.44 18.37 6.14
CA ASP A 54 -13.87 18.89 7.45
C ASP A 54 -14.71 17.88 8.24
N THR A 55 -15.40 16.96 7.57
CA THR A 55 -16.15 15.87 8.22
C THR A 55 -15.28 14.65 8.54
N GLY A 56 -13.97 14.72 8.30
CA GLY A 56 -13.01 13.66 8.61
C GLY A 56 -12.93 12.54 7.57
N LEU A 57 -13.53 12.71 6.38
CA LEU A 57 -13.48 11.71 5.32
C LEU A 57 -12.07 11.58 4.73
N ARG A 58 -11.71 10.35 4.32
CA ARG A 58 -10.37 10.05 3.79
C ARG A 58 -10.17 10.68 2.42
N GLN A 59 -9.20 11.60 2.32
CA GLN A 59 -8.89 12.37 1.11
C GLN A 59 -8.82 11.54 -0.19
N ALA A 60 -8.10 10.42 -0.19
CA ALA A 60 -7.92 9.61 -1.41
C ALA A 60 -9.23 8.97 -1.90
N SER A 61 -10.06 8.50 -0.96
CA SER A 61 -11.36 7.87 -1.27
C SER A 61 -12.35 8.90 -1.80
N THR A 62 -12.40 10.08 -1.17
CA THR A 62 -13.28 11.18 -1.58
C THR A 62 -12.92 11.73 -2.96
N ILE A 63 -11.63 11.90 -3.26
CA ILE A 63 -11.17 12.33 -4.60
C ILE A 63 -11.58 11.31 -5.66
N ARG A 64 -11.35 10.01 -5.41
CA ARG A 64 -11.71 8.96 -6.35
C ARG A 64 -13.23 8.92 -6.61
N TYR A 65 -14.04 9.17 -5.59
CA TYR A 65 -15.49 9.23 -5.74
C TYR A 65 -15.94 10.46 -6.54
N LEU A 66 -15.37 11.63 -6.27
CA LEU A 66 -15.68 12.87 -7.00
C LEU A 66 -15.18 12.86 -8.45
N GLN A 67 -14.18 12.04 -8.77
CA GLN A 67 -13.75 11.81 -10.15
C GLN A 67 -14.79 11.04 -10.97
N THR A 68 -15.55 10.14 -10.34
CA THR A 68 -16.60 9.36 -11.00
C THR A 68 -17.97 10.02 -10.90
N HIS A 69 -18.20 10.84 -9.86
CA HIS A 69 -19.44 11.56 -9.62
C HIS A 69 -19.12 13.05 -9.34
N PRO A 70 -18.85 13.84 -10.40
CA PRO A 70 -18.41 15.24 -10.25
C PRO A 70 -19.46 16.16 -9.63
N ASP A 71 -20.74 15.76 -9.67
CA ASP A 71 -21.87 16.52 -9.15
C ASP A 71 -22.36 16.00 -7.78
N ALA A 72 -21.62 15.05 -7.17
CA ALA A 72 -22.00 14.52 -5.87
C ALA A 72 -21.97 15.61 -4.79
N SER A 73 -23.01 15.62 -3.96
CA SER A 73 -23.11 16.52 -2.83
C SER A 73 -22.36 15.99 -1.60
N LEU A 74 -22.13 16.85 -0.61
CA LEU A 74 -21.56 16.45 0.67
C LEU A 74 -22.41 15.36 1.35
N ASN A 75 -23.73 15.46 1.26
CA ASN A 75 -24.65 14.48 1.84
C ASN A 75 -24.55 13.12 1.15
N ASP A 76 -24.30 13.09 -0.16
CA ASP A 76 -24.09 11.83 -0.90
C ASP A 76 -22.79 11.16 -0.46
N LEU A 77 -21.72 11.94 -0.23
CA LEU A 77 -20.46 11.43 0.30
C LEU A 77 -20.62 10.91 1.73
N ILE A 78 -21.27 11.68 2.60
CA ILE A 78 -21.53 11.29 3.98
C ILE A 78 -22.39 10.03 4.01
N TYR A 79 -23.47 9.96 3.22
CA TYR A 79 -24.32 8.78 3.13
C TYR A 79 -23.53 7.57 2.61
N HIS A 80 -22.71 7.74 1.58
CA HIS A 80 -21.88 6.68 1.03
C HIS A 80 -20.81 6.15 2.01
N PHE A 81 -20.25 7.02 2.84
CA PHE A 81 -19.16 6.68 3.76
C PHE A 81 -19.57 6.48 5.23
N GLN A 82 -20.81 6.83 5.62
CA GLN A 82 -21.32 6.71 7.00
C GLN A 82 -22.51 5.75 7.16
N GLN A 83 -23.00 5.11 6.11
CA GLN A 83 -23.97 4.03 6.30
C GLN A 83 -23.37 2.89 7.15
N PRO A 84 -24.01 2.49 8.26
CA PRO A 84 -23.66 1.25 8.94
C PRO A 84 -24.14 0.10 8.06
N THR A 85 -23.23 -0.48 7.29
CA THR A 85 -23.53 -1.62 6.42
C THR A 85 -23.89 -2.85 7.27
N ASN A 86 -25.18 -3.06 7.53
CA ASN A 86 -25.72 -4.39 7.79
C ASN A 86 -25.87 -5.10 6.44
N LEU A 87 -24.82 -5.78 5.98
CA LEU A 87 -24.78 -6.90 5.01
C LEU A 87 -23.30 -7.25 4.71
N PRO A 88 -23.00 -8.53 4.40
CA PRO A 88 -22.13 -9.39 5.18
C PRO A 88 -20.64 -9.02 5.13
N THR A 89 -19.98 -9.29 6.25
CA THR A 89 -18.58 -9.67 6.45
C THR A 89 -17.63 -9.51 5.25
N ASN A 90 -16.60 -8.67 5.40
CA ASN A 90 -15.34 -8.69 4.66
C ASN A 90 -15.44 -8.74 3.12
N GLN A 91 -15.54 -7.57 2.47
CA GLN A 91 -14.99 -7.41 1.13
C GLN A 91 -13.70 -6.58 1.20
N PRO A 92 -12.51 -7.21 1.16
CA PRO A 92 -11.29 -6.50 0.86
C PRO A 92 -11.41 -5.90 -0.54
N THR A 93 -10.75 -4.77 -0.71
CA THR A 93 -10.63 -4.05 -1.98
C THR A 93 -10.32 -5.03 -3.12
N ASN A 94 -11.31 -5.30 -3.98
CA ASN A 94 -11.05 -5.85 -5.30
C ASN A 94 -10.26 -4.79 -6.09
N LEU A 95 -8.93 -4.79 -5.91
CA LEU A 95 -8.04 -4.80 -7.05
C LEU A 95 -8.62 -5.82 -8.05
N PRO A 96 -8.63 -5.56 -9.36
CA PRO A 96 -9.00 -6.60 -10.29
C PRO A 96 -8.11 -7.80 -9.96
N LEU A 97 -8.74 -8.85 -9.41
CA LEU A 97 -8.17 -10.16 -9.20
C LEU A 97 -8.05 -10.75 -10.62
N ALA A 98 -7.14 -10.15 -11.39
CA ALA A 98 -6.78 -10.58 -12.71
C ALA A 98 -6.10 -11.93 -12.53
N SER A 99 -6.88 -12.99 -12.67
CA SER A 99 -6.46 -14.38 -12.62
C SER A 99 -5.62 -14.73 -11.39
N SER A 100 -6.30 -15.15 -10.32
CA SER A 100 -5.72 -15.95 -9.23
C SER A 100 -5.23 -17.32 -9.76
N ALA A 101 -4.29 -17.30 -10.70
CA ALA A 101 -3.54 -18.48 -11.11
C ALA A 101 -2.56 -18.82 -9.98
N ASP A 102 -3.11 -19.41 -8.92
CA ASP A 102 -2.44 -20.25 -7.95
C ASP A 102 -1.22 -19.67 -7.21
N ILE A 103 -1.48 -18.67 -6.35
CA ILE A 103 -0.54 -18.31 -5.26
C ILE A 103 -0.36 -19.44 -4.26
N LEU A 104 -1.36 -20.33 -4.13
CA LEU A 104 -1.38 -21.41 -3.15
C LEU A 104 -0.16 -22.33 -3.29
N PRO A 105 0.18 -22.88 -4.46
CA PRO A 105 1.41 -23.63 -4.67
C PRO A 105 2.69 -22.87 -4.25
N THR A 106 2.79 -21.58 -4.62
CA THR A 106 3.96 -20.76 -4.27
C THR A 106 4.06 -20.55 -2.76
N PHE A 107 2.93 -20.28 -2.11
CA PHE A 107 2.86 -20.08 -0.67
C PHE A 107 3.09 -21.39 0.11
N THR A 108 2.57 -22.52 -0.38
CA THR A 108 2.86 -23.86 0.16
C THR A 108 4.35 -24.18 0.07
N ALA A 109 5.00 -23.87 -1.06
CA ALA A 109 6.44 -24.04 -1.21
C ALA A 109 7.21 -23.17 -0.20
N LEU A 110 6.81 -21.91 -0.01
CA LEU A 110 7.38 -21.03 1.01
C LEU A 110 7.24 -21.63 2.42
N ILE A 111 6.06 -22.14 2.78
CA ILE A 111 5.83 -22.80 4.08
C ILE A 111 6.79 -23.99 4.25
N LEU A 112 6.95 -24.84 3.24
CA LEU A 112 7.86 -25.99 3.30
C LEU A 112 9.33 -25.56 3.38
N THR A 113 9.72 -24.42 2.80
CA THR A 113 11.08 -23.88 3.00
C THR A 113 11.31 -23.39 4.44
N CYS A 114 10.28 -22.84 5.08
CA CYS A 114 10.34 -22.42 6.48
C CYS A 114 10.19 -23.59 7.47
N PHE A 115 9.57 -24.69 7.05
CA PHE A 115 9.29 -25.86 7.89
C PHE A 115 9.62 -27.16 7.13
N PRO A 116 10.92 -27.45 6.90
CA PRO A 116 11.36 -28.54 6.02
C PRO A 116 10.95 -29.95 6.50
N GLY A 117 10.54 -30.11 7.76
CA GLY A 117 10.07 -31.36 8.33
C GLY A 117 8.55 -31.59 8.25
N TRP A 118 7.77 -30.63 7.74
CA TRP A 118 6.32 -30.75 7.67
C TRP A 118 5.85 -31.58 6.46
N PRO A 119 4.79 -32.39 6.61
CA PRO A 119 4.19 -33.06 5.47
C PRO A 119 3.51 -32.02 4.56
N ARG A 120 3.57 -32.24 3.25
CA ARG A 120 2.99 -31.34 2.25
C ARG A 120 1.51 -31.03 2.50
N SER A 121 0.73 -32.02 2.93
CA SER A 121 -0.68 -31.85 3.26
C SER A 121 -0.93 -30.87 4.41
N ALA A 122 -0.04 -30.83 5.42
CA ALA A 122 -0.13 -29.85 6.50
C ALA A 122 0.22 -28.44 6.02
N ALA A 123 1.23 -28.31 5.15
CA ALA A 123 1.58 -27.03 4.53
C ALA A 123 0.46 -26.49 3.63
N GLU A 124 -0.20 -27.35 2.85
CA GLU A 124 -1.35 -26.98 2.02
C GLU A 124 -2.55 -26.57 2.85
N SER A 125 -2.82 -27.28 3.95
CA SER A 125 -3.88 -26.90 4.89
C SER A 125 -3.60 -25.54 5.54
N LEU A 126 -2.36 -25.29 5.97
CA LEU A 126 -1.97 -23.99 6.53
C LEU A 126 -2.03 -22.87 5.46
N ALA A 127 -1.65 -23.17 4.22
CA ALA A 127 -1.71 -22.23 3.10
C ALA A 127 -3.15 -21.75 2.81
N GLN A 128 -4.15 -22.59 3.10
CA GLN A 128 -5.56 -22.25 2.92
C GLN A 128 -6.17 -21.57 4.14
N ASP A 129 -5.54 -21.71 5.31
CA ASP A 129 -6.02 -21.20 6.58
C ASP A 129 -6.29 -19.67 6.56
N PRO A 130 -7.38 -19.18 7.18
CA PRO A 130 -7.65 -17.76 7.30
C PRO A 130 -6.52 -16.95 7.96
N MET A 131 -5.77 -17.54 8.91
CA MET A 131 -4.63 -16.91 9.59
C MET A 131 -3.52 -16.49 8.63
N THR A 132 -3.41 -17.14 7.48
CA THR A 132 -2.36 -16.83 6.50
C THR A 132 -2.84 -15.88 5.40
N HIS A 133 -4.06 -15.35 5.52
CA HIS A 133 -4.64 -14.47 4.50
C HIS A 133 -3.80 -13.21 4.27
N GLU A 134 -3.35 -12.51 5.32
CA GLU A 134 -2.51 -11.31 5.11
C GLU A 134 -1.16 -11.64 4.47
N LEU A 135 -0.55 -12.77 4.84
CA LEU A 135 0.72 -13.21 4.24
C LEU A 135 0.55 -13.57 2.76
N ARG A 136 -0.55 -14.23 2.40
CA ARG A 136 -0.89 -14.52 1.00
C ARG A 136 -1.13 -13.25 0.19
N ALA A 137 -1.83 -12.27 0.76
CA ALA A 137 -2.07 -10.98 0.11
C ALA A 137 -0.76 -10.21 -0.12
N LEU A 138 0.17 -10.24 0.84
CA LEU A 138 1.50 -9.66 0.70
C LEU A 138 2.31 -10.36 -0.40
N LEU A 139 2.31 -11.69 -0.42
CA LEU A 139 3.02 -12.45 -1.45
C LEU A 139 2.46 -12.17 -2.85
N HIS A 140 1.13 -12.09 -2.99
CA HIS A 140 0.49 -11.71 -4.25
C HIS A 140 0.87 -10.29 -4.66
N ALA A 141 0.82 -9.31 -3.74
CA ALA A 141 1.21 -7.94 -4.03
C ALA A 141 2.68 -7.86 -4.48
N TRP A 142 3.55 -8.66 -3.88
CA TRP A 142 4.95 -8.78 -4.27
C TRP A 142 5.13 -9.37 -5.67
N GLN A 143 4.37 -10.40 -6.06
CA GLN A 143 4.41 -10.96 -7.41
C GLN A 143 3.92 -9.95 -8.46
N VAL A 144 2.77 -9.31 -8.23
CA VAL A 144 2.24 -8.26 -9.11
C VAL A 144 3.22 -7.10 -9.26
N CYS A 145 3.92 -6.75 -8.17
CA CYS A 145 4.96 -5.73 -8.16
C CYS A 145 6.12 -6.10 -9.11
N GLN A 146 6.58 -7.36 -9.07
CA GLN A 146 7.65 -7.87 -9.94
C GLN A 146 7.23 -8.00 -11.41
N ASP A 147 6.00 -8.42 -11.67
CA ASP A 147 5.48 -8.61 -13.04
C ASP A 147 5.14 -7.27 -13.74
N SER A 148 5.19 -6.17 -13.00
CA SER A 148 4.90 -4.85 -13.57
C SER A 148 6.02 -4.40 -14.52
N GLU A 149 5.64 -3.79 -15.66
CA GLU A 149 6.62 -3.17 -16.59
C GLU A 149 7.52 -2.12 -15.91
N ARG A 150 7.05 -1.57 -14.79
CA ARG A 150 7.74 -0.56 -13.98
C ARG A 150 8.76 -1.16 -13.01
N ALA A 151 8.76 -2.49 -12.81
CA ALA A 151 9.69 -3.19 -11.92
C ALA A 151 11.16 -2.95 -12.28
N HIS A 152 11.43 -2.67 -13.56
CA HIS A 152 12.76 -2.43 -14.11
C HIS A 152 13.17 -0.94 -14.09
N SER A 153 12.33 -0.06 -13.55
CA SER A 153 12.69 1.36 -13.40
C SER A 153 13.66 1.54 -12.23
N GLU A 154 14.79 2.22 -12.45
CA GLU A 154 15.77 2.52 -11.39
C GLU A 154 15.13 3.18 -10.16
N THR A 155 14.18 4.10 -10.38
CA THR A 155 13.47 4.77 -9.27
C THR A 155 12.59 3.79 -8.50
N PHE A 156 11.94 2.86 -9.19
CA PHE A 156 11.12 1.84 -8.55
C PHE A 156 11.97 0.88 -7.75
N THR A 157 13.08 0.38 -8.32
CA THR A 157 14.01 -0.50 -7.63
C THR A 157 14.56 0.14 -6.35
N VAL A 158 15.00 1.40 -6.41
CA VAL A 158 15.50 2.12 -5.22
C VAL A 158 14.41 2.27 -4.16
N LEU A 159 13.18 2.62 -4.54
CA LEU A 159 12.06 2.71 -3.60
C LEU A 159 11.68 1.36 -3.00
N LEU A 160 11.72 0.30 -3.80
CA LEU A 160 11.46 -1.07 -3.36
C LEU A 160 12.53 -1.54 -2.36
N CYS A 161 13.81 -1.29 -2.66
CA CYS A 161 14.91 -1.57 -1.75
C CYS A 161 14.75 -0.83 -0.42
N GLY A 162 14.47 0.48 -0.46
CA GLY A 162 14.24 1.27 0.75
C GLY A 162 13.07 0.75 1.59
N PHE A 163 11.97 0.37 0.93
CA PHE A 163 10.83 -0.26 1.61
C PHE A 163 11.19 -1.59 2.27
N LEU A 164 11.92 -2.47 1.57
CA LEU A 164 12.32 -3.77 2.12
C LEU A 164 13.28 -3.64 3.31
N VAL A 165 14.22 -2.69 3.26
CA VAL A 165 15.11 -2.40 4.39
C VAL A 165 14.29 -1.95 5.61
N GLN A 166 13.37 -0.99 5.43
CA GLN A 166 12.53 -0.52 6.52
C GLN A 166 11.62 -1.63 7.08
N ALA A 167 11.03 -2.46 6.22
CA ALA A 167 10.21 -3.59 6.66
C ALA A 167 11.04 -4.61 7.46
N ALA A 168 12.28 -4.86 7.05
CA ALA A 168 13.16 -5.75 7.78
C ALA A 168 13.61 -5.18 9.12
N GLU A 169 13.87 -3.87 9.22
CA GLU A 169 14.15 -3.21 10.50
C GLU A 169 12.96 -3.31 11.48
N GLN A 170 11.74 -3.11 10.98
CA GLN A 170 10.52 -3.27 11.78
C GLN A 170 10.34 -4.71 12.27
N LEU A 171 10.58 -5.69 11.40
CA LEU A 171 10.57 -7.10 11.78
C LEU A 171 11.67 -7.41 12.81
N ASN A 172 12.86 -6.86 12.64
CA ASN A 172 13.96 -7.03 13.60
C ASN A 172 13.58 -6.47 14.98
N HIS A 173 12.95 -5.29 15.02
CA HIS A 173 12.44 -4.71 16.26
C HIS A 173 11.40 -5.61 16.93
N SER A 174 10.46 -6.16 16.15
CA SER A 174 9.47 -7.13 16.65
C SER A 174 10.14 -8.39 17.21
N LEU A 175 11.13 -8.95 16.51
CA LEU A 175 11.90 -10.12 16.95
C LEU A 175 12.72 -9.85 18.22
N THR A 176 13.21 -8.63 18.42
CA THR A 176 13.88 -8.25 19.68
C THR A 176 12.90 -8.12 20.85
N THR A 177 11.66 -7.73 20.56
CA THR A 177 10.60 -7.55 21.56
C THR A 177 9.94 -8.88 21.94
N HIS A 178 9.92 -9.85 21.02
CA HIS A 178 9.24 -11.13 21.17
C HIS A 178 10.23 -12.31 21.03
N PRO A 179 10.83 -12.79 22.13
CA PRO A 179 11.89 -13.81 22.08
C PRO A 179 11.39 -15.16 21.53
N ASN A 180 10.12 -15.50 21.73
CA ASN A 180 9.48 -16.68 21.16
C ASN A 180 9.49 -16.70 19.62
N LEU A 181 9.31 -15.53 18.98
CA LEU A 181 9.38 -15.42 17.51
C LEU A 181 10.82 -15.58 17.01
N ARG A 182 11.79 -15.08 17.77
CA ARG A 182 13.21 -15.24 17.46
C ARG A 182 13.66 -16.69 17.54
N ASP A 183 13.19 -17.43 18.54
CA ASP A 183 13.50 -18.85 18.66
C ASP A 183 12.80 -19.67 17.58
N ALA A 184 11.55 -19.34 17.24
CA ALA A 184 10.86 -19.95 16.10
C ALA A 184 11.62 -19.73 14.78
N LEU A 185 12.11 -18.51 14.53
CA LEU A 185 12.91 -18.17 13.35
C LEU A 185 14.25 -18.91 13.31
N ARG A 186 14.89 -19.15 14.47
CA ARG A 186 16.11 -19.96 14.54
C ARG A 186 15.84 -21.43 14.19
N THR A 187 14.72 -21.97 14.67
CA THR A 187 14.33 -23.36 14.39
C THR A 187 13.84 -23.59 12.97
N SER A 188 13.34 -22.56 12.29
CA SER A 188 12.85 -22.66 10.90
C SER A 188 13.97 -22.79 9.86
N GLY A 189 15.23 -22.54 10.24
CA GLY A 189 16.37 -22.58 9.31
C GLY A 189 16.41 -21.42 8.31
N VAL A 190 15.51 -20.44 8.45
CA VAL A 190 15.50 -19.23 7.59
C VAL A 190 16.65 -18.31 8.01
N ALA A 191 17.55 -18.02 7.06
CA ALA A 191 18.67 -17.10 7.30
C ALA A 191 18.17 -15.66 7.45
N TRP A 192 18.32 -15.08 8.65
CA TRP A 192 17.98 -13.67 8.90
C TRP A 192 19.22 -12.77 8.80
N PRO A 193 19.33 -11.94 7.74
CA PRO A 193 20.58 -11.25 7.41
C PRO A 193 20.91 -10.08 8.35
N PHE A 194 19.95 -9.56 9.13
CA PHE A 194 20.16 -8.41 10.02
C PHE A 194 20.73 -8.78 11.40
N SER A 195 21.15 -10.03 11.60
CA SER A 195 21.73 -10.47 12.87
C SER A 195 23.16 -9.94 13.12
N GLN A 196 23.82 -9.33 12.12
CA GLN A 196 25.24 -8.92 12.23
C GLN A 196 25.62 -7.50 11.79
N SER A 197 24.71 -6.64 11.32
CA SER A 197 25.10 -5.31 10.81
C SER A 197 24.52 -4.15 11.61
N LEU A 198 25.12 -3.86 12.76
CA LEU A 198 25.15 -2.50 13.32
C LEU A 198 26.60 -2.07 13.38
N SER A 199 27.14 -1.67 12.24
CA SER A 199 28.43 -0.98 12.11
C SER A 199 28.42 -0.20 10.79
N TYR A 200 27.78 0.96 10.80
CA TYR A 200 28.08 2.08 9.91
C TYR A 200 27.82 3.37 10.67
#